data_AF-A0AAE0F4I3-F1
#
_entry.id   AF-A0AAE0F4I3-F1
#
_cell.length_a   1.000
_cell.length_b   1.000
_cell.length_c   1.000
_cell.angle_alpha   90.00
_cell.angle_beta   90.00
_cell.angle_gamma   90.00
#
_symmetry.space_group_name_H-M   'P 1'
#
loop_
_entity.id
_entity.type
_entity.pdbx_description
1 polymer ?
#
loop_
_entity_poly.entity_id
_entity_poly.type
_entity_poly.pdbx_seq_one_letter_code
_entity_poly.pdbx_strand_id
1 'polypeptide(L)'
;MASEPAKEQVKELYSPEDGDCTPWKGEWWTPEHLAYVRQELFCGVVICFAQVPESVAFAYLANVEPHVALHAAWMVGLICSFFGGRPGMVNGATGAFAAIIQTFVKDVDSDEDSGVEYLFPSVIVAGLLMLIVWSLEWYKFIVMVPATVMIGFCNGLAIVIGLAQLHPFQDEDTHDWLGGSELGWMILIMLSAMITMEFMGKVPDNVHGVPLGWLKSIPSSLMAIIVSIILEFVVVRAAAGDKTKTIKDVSEFTEDTAFPYPFFLDNAYDKVVLDSAGFGKIFLQGFLLAAVGVIESLMTQNVVNTLTKSEGDPAKTVAAMGVANVISGFWGGMGGNAMIGLSTINGLSGGKGRLSTVTVALGVMCCIMGGYPVLNFIPVSALAGVMIVVVLHTFKWFSLKMMLAAALPLSVRQLIGIGNVKVQRMDAVVILVVCVVTIVTNLAYAVLAGIVISALQFSYLSGQAVEVKQVSKDTKEIVYAIDGPLFFASNMPFVKKFDYENDPEQVTLLLDAATVFDFSGLDALNTVSKHYADKGKKVTVKNMHSGCASMYYKAHELTAHITYEEMEDMHIEPVGECYAPPALMMSEHVEGGNGTDGTNATLEVEATAV
;
A
#
# COMPACT_ATOMS: atom_id res chain seq x y z
N MET A 1 32.04 28.67 1.90
CA MET A 1 33.14 27.76 2.27
C MET A 1 32.88 27.25 3.67
N ALA A 2 32.22 26.10 3.78
CA ALA A 2 32.13 25.30 4.99
C ALA A 2 32.63 23.90 4.57
N SER A 3 33.56 23.37 5.34
CA SER A 3 34.44 22.26 5.00
C SER A 3 33.71 20.92 4.90
N GLU A 4 34.25 20.03 4.07
CA GLU A 4 33.80 18.64 3.82
C GLU A 4 33.76 17.64 5.01
N PRO A 5 34.33 17.86 6.24
CA PRO A 5 34.29 16.83 7.28
C PRO A 5 32.89 16.58 7.88
N ALA A 6 31.96 17.54 7.78
CA ALA A 6 30.64 17.41 8.42
C ALA A 6 29.71 16.40 7.72
N LYS A 7 29.98 16.04 6.45
CA LYS A 7 29.16 15.06 5.70
C LYS A 7 29.56 13.62 5.99
N GLU A 8 30.83 13.36 6.31
CA GLU A 8 31.31 12.02 6.68
C GLU A 8 30.99 11.68 8.15
N GLN A 9 31.02 12.65 9.06
CA GLN A 9 30.71 12.41 10.49
C GLN A 9 29.22 12.12 10.75
N VAL A 10 28.30 12.59 9.90
CA VAL A 10 26.86 12.25 10.02
C VAL A 10 26.58 10.79 9.64
N LYS A 11 27.50 10.12 8.95
CA LYS A 11 27.37 8.71 8.56
C LYS A 11 27.54 7.76 9.75
N GLU A 12 28.26 8.16 10.80
CA GLU A 12 28.45 7.38 12.04
C GLU A 12 27.31 7.55 13.06
N LEU A 13 26.45 8.55 12.91
CA LEU A 13 25.32 8.79 13.83
C LEU A 13 24.15 7.81 13.66
N TYR A 14 24.16 7.03 12.59
CA TYR A 14 23.18 5.97 12.32
C TYR A 14 23.94 4.65 12.17
N SER A 15 24.19 3.97 13.29
CA SER A 15 24.72 2.59 13.22
C SER A 15 23.68 1.70 12.54
N PRO A 16 24.00 1.04 11.42
CA PRO A 16 23.09 0.11 10.74
C PRO A 16 22.91 -1.24 11.47
N GLU A 17 23.72 -1.52 12.50
CA GLU A 17 23.87 -2.88 13.04
C GLU A 17 22.76 -3.31 14.00
N ASP A 18 22.06 -2.36 14.60
CA ASP A 18 20.87 -2.64 15.42
C ASP A 18 19.69 -2.01 14.68
N GLY A 19 18.70 -2.80 14.23
CA GLY A 19 17.45 -2.34 13.58
C GLY A 19 16.54 -1.46 14.45
N ASP A 20 17.13 -0.79 15.43
CA ASP A 20 16.52 0.06 16.43
C ASP A 20 17.27 1.40 16.35
N CYS A 21 16.61 2.44 15.81
CA CYS A 21 17.08 3.82 15.96
C CYS A 21 16.95 4.19 17.45
N THR A 22 17.87 3.67 18.26
CA THR A 22 17.89 3.82 19.71
C THR A 22 18.08 5.30 20.10
N PRO A 23 17.63 5.69 21.31
CA PRO A 23 17.96 7.00 21.85
C PRO A 23 19.48 7.11 21.91
N TRP A 24 19.99 8.23 21.42
CA TRP A 24 21.42 8.53 21.35
C TRP A 24 22.14 8.19 22.68
N LYS A 25 23.16 7.31 22.61
CA LYS A 25 23.82 6.67 23.76
C LYS A 25 24.92 7.52 24.45
N GLY A 26 25.07 8.80 24.13
CA GLY A 26 26.10 9.69 24.73
C GLY A 26 25.57 10.68 25.77
N GLU A 27 26.34 11.75 26.03
CA GLU A 27 25.98 12.97 26.81
C GLU A 27 25.10 14.02 26.07
N TRP A 28 23.83 14.21 26.47
CA TRP A 28 22.79 14.91 25.67
C TRP A 28 23.11 16.36 25.26
N TRP A 29 24.20 16.94 25.78
CA TRP A 29 24.68 18.28 25.50
C TRP A 29 25.77 18.34 24.41
N THR A 30 26.11 17.24 23.73
CA THR A 30 27.10 17.30 22.64
C THR A 30 26.59 18.13 21.45
N PRO A 31 27.46 18.88 20.75
CA PRO A 31 27.08 19.64 19.55
C PRO A 31 26.45 18.79 18.45
N GLU A 32 26.86 17.53 18.34
CA GLU A 32 26.32 16.56 17.37
C GLU A 32 24.89 16.15 17.72
N HIS A 33 24.60 15.89 18.99
CA HIS A 33 23.24 15.60 19.45
C HIS A 33 22.31 16.79 19.22
N LEU A 34 22.77 18.01 19.51
CA LEU A 34 22.00 19.23 19.25
C LEU A 34 21.73 19.43 17.74
N ALA A 35 22.70 19.11 16.89
CA ALA A 35 22.52 19.17 15.44
C ALA A 35 21.48 18.16 14.95
N TYR A 36 21.51 16.92 15.48
CA TYR A 36 20.51 15.88 15.22
C TYR A 36 19.10 16.32 15.66
N VAL A 37 18.96 16.77 16.91
CA VAL A 37 17.67 17.24 17.46
C VAL A 37 17.12 18.38 16.61
N ARG A 38 17.95 19.38 16.27
CA ARG A 38 17.54 20.49 15.41
C ARG A 38 17.07 20.01 14.04
N GLN A 39 17.76 19.05 13.43
CA GLN A 39 17.38 18.52 12.12
C GLN A 39 16.03 17.78 12.19
N GLU A 40 15.84 16.89 13.16
CA GLU A 40 14.59 16.15 13.35
C GLU A 40 13.42 17.09 13.64
N LEU A 41 13.60 18.08 14.52
CA LEU A 41 12.57 19.08 14.81
C LEU A 41 12.21 19.89 13.56
N PHE A 42 13.21 20.33 12.79
CA PHE A 42 12.97 21.11 11.57
C PHE A 42 12.20 20.28 10.53
N CYS A 43 12.61 19.03 10.30
CA CYS A 43 11.89 18.11 9.41
C CYS A 43 10.45 17.91 9.88
N GLY A 44 10.24 17.69 11.17
CA GLY A 44 8.90 17.50 11.72
C GLY A 44 8.00 18.72 11.59
N VAL A 45 8.53 19.93 11.75
CA VAL A 45 7.78 21.19 11.52
C VAL A 45 7.40 21.34 10.04
N VAL A 46 8.33 21.07 9.13
CA VAL A 46 8.06 21.08 7.68
C VAL A 46 6.94 20.11 7.33
N ILE A 47 7.01 18.86 7.81
CA ILE A 47 5.98 17.85 7.54
C ILE A 47 4.65 18.19 8.21
N CYS A 48 4.64 18.73 9.42
CA CYS A 48 3.42 19.21 10.10
C CYS A 48 2.63 20.17 9.21
N PHE A 49 3.30 21.19 8.66
CA PHE A 49 2.63 22.17 7.80
C PHE A 49 2.16 21.60 6.46
N ALA A 50 2.80 20.55 5.97
CA ALA A 50 2.31 19.82 4.81
C ALA A 50 1.07 18.97 5.14
N GLN A 51 1.05 18.35 6.33
CA GLN A 51 0.02 17.42 6.75
C GLN A 51 -1.32 18.10 7.09
N VAL A 52 -1.31 19.32 7.63
CA VAL A 52 -2.55 20.00 8.04
C VAL A 52 -3.51 20.23 6.85
N PRO A 53 -3.09 20.86 5.74
CA PRO A 53 -3.97 21.03 4.57
C PRO A 53 -4.43 19.70 3.96
N GLU A 54 -3.54 18.69 3.89
CA GLU A 54 -3.90 17.36 3.38
C GLU A 54 -4.97 16.69 4.26
N SER A 55 -4.83 16.74 5.59
CA SER A 55 -5.79 16.13 6.52
C SER A 55 -7.17 16.79 6.42
N VAL A 56 -7.21 18.12 6.30
CA VAL A 56 -8.46 18.87 6.09
C VAL A 56 -9.11 18.46 4.77
N ALA A 57 -8.33 18.34 3.69
CA ALA A 57 -8.87 17.96 2.40
C ALA A 57 -9.37 16.49 2.38
N PHE A 58 -8.72 15.59 3.13
CA PHE A 58 -9.22 14.23 3.32
C PHE A 58 -10.51 14.16 4.13
N ALA A 59 -10.75 15.11 5.04
CA ALA A 59 -12.02 15.21 5.75
C ALA A 59 -13.17 15.50 4.78
N TYR A 60 -12.99 16.49 3.89
CA TYR A 60 -13.97 16.81 2.85
C TYR A 60 -14.21 15.64 1.90
N LEU A 61 -13.16 14.91 1.52
CA LEU A 61 -13.30 13.68 0.73
C LEU A 61 -14.14 12.62 1.47
N ALA A 62 -13.91 12.45 2.76
CA ALA A 62 -14.64 11.50 3.60
C ALA A 62 -16.07 11.95 3.95
N ASN A 63 -16.44 13.17 3.56
CA ASN A 63 -17.68 13.83 3.96
C ASN A 63 -17.85 13.95 5.49
N VAL A 64 -16.77 14.33 6.17
CA VAL A 64 -16.75 14.56 7.62
C VAL A 64 -16.15 15.93 7.93
N GLU A 65 -16.44 16.44 9.12
CA GLU A 65 -15.89 17.72 9.55
C GLU A 65 -14.35 17.68 9.64
N PRO A 66 -13.64 18.75 9.23
CA PRO A 66 -12.18 18.80 9.24
C PRO A 66 -11.50 18.52 10.58
N HIS A 67 -12.17 18.83 11.70
CA HIS A 67 -11.64 18.60 13.03
C HIS A 67 -11.47 17.10 13.32
N VAL A 68 -12.36 16.25 12.80
CA VAL A 68 -12.31 14.78 12.92
C VAL A 68 -11.02 14.22 12.31
N ALA A 69 -10.63 14.73 11.13
CA ALA A 69 -9.42 14.31 10.44
C ALA A 69 -8.14 14.79 11.15
N LEU A 70 -8.11 16.06 11.60
CA LEU A 70 -6.97 16.61 12.31
C LEU A 70 -6.75 15.94 13.67
N HIS A 71 -7.83 15.61 14.38
CA HIS A 71 -7.78 14.83 15.61
C HIS A 71 -7.21 13.43 15.37
N ALA A 72 -7.69 12.73 14.33
CA ALA A 72 -7.12 11.45 13.95
C ALA A 72 -5.63 11.57 13.58
N ALA A 73 -5.25 12.62 12.84
CA ALA A 73 -3.90 12.86 12.37
C ALA A 73 -2.88 12.93 13.51
N TRP A 74 -3.13 13.76 14.53
CA TRP A 74 -2.18 13.89 15.64
C TRP A 74 -2.22 12.67 16.57
N MET A 75 -3.39 12.08 16.85
CA MET A 75 -3.49 10.91 17.74
C MET A 75 -2.77 9.70 17.14
N VAL A 76 -3.08 9.37 15.88
CA VAL A 76 -2.45 8.25 15.19
C VAL A 76 -0.96 8.52 14.98
N GLY A 77 -0.59 9.73 14.58
CA GLY A 77 0.78 10.15 14.44
C GLY A 77 1.59 9.99 15.72
N LEU A 78 1.04 10.41 16.87
CA LEU A 78 1.74 10.36 18.15
C LEU A 78 1.93 8.92 18.64
N ILE A 79 0.86 8.12 18.61
CA ILE A 79 0.88 6.72 19.07
C ILE A 79 1.84 5.90 18.21
N CYS A 80 1.77 6.02 16.88
CA CYS A 80 2.68 5.32 15.98
C CYS A 80 4.13 5.83 16.10
N SER A 81 4.35 7.10 16.44
CA SER A 81 5.71 7.61 16.69
C SER A 81 6.36 6.99 17.91
N PHE A 82 5.60 6.70 18.97
CA PHE A 82 6.12 6.06 20.18
C PHE A 82 6.18 4.54 20.10
N PHE A 83 5.17 3.89 19.52
CA PHE A 83 5.02 2.44 19.57
C PHE A 83 5.27 1.75 18.22
N GLY A 84 5.30 2.49 17.12
CA GLY A 84 5.47 1.94 15.77
C GLY A 84 6.83 1.26 15.57
N GLY A 85 6.87 0.31 14.65
CA GLY A 85 8.06 -0.47 14.33
C GLY A 85 9.03 0.22 13.39
N ARG A 86 8.69 1.41 12.87
CA ARG A 86 9.50 2.14 11.90
C ARG A 86 9.70 3.62 12.25
N PRO A 87 10.86 4.01 12.80
CA PRO A 87 11.25 5.41 12.98
C PRO A 87 11.26 6.20 11.66
N GLY A 88 10.94 7.49 11.71
CA GLY A 88 10.88 8.36 10.53
C GLY A 88 9.63 8.18 9.66
N MET A 89 8.80 7.16 9.92
CA MET A 89 7.54 6.94 9.22
C MET A 89 6.43 7.82 9.79
N VAL A 90 5.88 8.70 8.97
CA VAL A 90 4.83 9.65 9.33
C VAL A 90 3.47 8.96 9.20
N ASN A 91 2.64 9.09 10.23
CA ASN A 91 1.30 8.49 10.29
C ASN A 91 0.27 9.58 10.59
N GLY A 92 -0.95 9.44 10.06
CA GLY A 92 -2.01 10.41 10.24
C GLY A 92 -3.26 10.09 9.42
N ALA A 93 -4.13 11.07 9.18
CA ALA A 93 -5.29 10.89 8.31
C ALA A 93 -4.84 10.73 6.85
N THR A 94 -5.43 9.76 6.12
CA THR A 94 -5.04 9.45 4.74
C THR A 94 -6.22 9.46 3.80
N GLY A 95 -5.94 9.75 2.52
CA GLY A 95 -6.93 9.68 1.45
C GLY A 95 -7.52 8.29 1.25
N ALA A 96 -6.76 7.23 1.56
CA ALA A 96 -7.25 5.85 1.46
C ALA A 96 -8.32 5.53 2.51
N PHE A 97 -8.12 5.98 3.75
CA PHE A 97 -9.16 5.90 4.79
C PHE A 97 -10.36 6.76 4.40
N ALA A 98 -10.12 8.01 3.98
CA ALA A 98 -11.17 8.91 3.57
C ALA A 98 -12.05 8.37 2.44
N ALA A 99 -11.45 7.77 1.41
CA ALA A 99 -12.20 7.18 0.31
C ALA A 99 -13.04 5.95 0.72
N ILE A 100 -12.58 5.17 1.70
CA ILE A 100 -13.41 4.10 2.26
C ILE A 100 -14.58 4.73 3.02
N ILE A 101 -14.30 5.70 3.89
CA ILE A 101 -15.30 6.35 4.74
C ILE A 101 -16.39 6.99 3.89
N GLN A 102 -16.03 7.67 2.80
CA GLN A 102 -16.96 8.27 1.83
C GLN A 102 -17.99 7.26 1.29
N THR A 103 -17.63 5.97 1.17
CA THR A 103 -18.56 4.94 0.66
C THR A 103 -19.61 4.51 1.69
N PHE A 104 -19.43 4.87 2.96
CA PHE A 104 -20.32 4.51 4.07
C PHE A 104 -20.99 5.74 4.72
N VAL A 105 -20.35 6.91 4.62
CA VAL A 105 -20.92 8.20 5.02
C VAL A 105 -21.66 8.76 3.82
N LYS A 106 -23.00 8.82 3.90
CA LYS A 106 -23.83 9.45 2.86
C LYS A 106 -23.68 10.97 2.91
N ASP A 107 -24.05 11.62 1.80
CA ASP A 107 -24.17 13.07 1.72
C ASP A 107 -25.01 13.63 2.86
N VAL A 108 -24.48 14.69 3.47
CA VAL A 108 -25.02 15.40 4.64
C VAL A 108 -26.48 15.85 4.44
N ASP A 109 -26.92 15.96 3.18
CA ASP A 109 -28.24 16.47 2.78
C ASP A 109 -29.31 15.39 2.56
N SER A 110 -28.98 14.11 2.75
CA SER A 110 -29.98 13.04 2.72
C SER A 110 -30.62 12.87 4.10
N ASP A 111 -31.86 13.33 4.26
CA ASP A 111 -32.74 13.27 5.46
C ASP A 111 -32.95 11.86 6.09
N GLU A 112 -32.19 10.84 5.67
CA GLU A 112 -32.16 9.49 6.26
C GLU A 112 -30.73 9.07 6.62
N ASP A 113 -30.43 9.20 7.92
CA ASP A 113 -29.29 8.64 8.68
C ASP A 113 -27.89 9.12 8.24
N SER A 114 -27.35 10.11 8.98
CA SER A 114 -25.96 10.54 8.82
C SER A 114 -25.02 9.35 9.09
N GLY A 115 -24.32 8.88 8.05
CA GLY A 115 -23.47 7.68 8.15
C GLY A 115 -22.25 7.86 9.05
N VAL A 116 -21.99 9.10 9.49
CA VAL A 116 -20.91 9.47 10.44
C VAL A 116 -21.06 8.72 11.77
N GLU A 117 -22.29 8.40 12.18
CA GLU A 117 -22.55 7.63 13.41
C GLU A 117 -21.88 6.24 13.39
N TYR A 118 -21.75 5.63 12.22
CA TYR A 118 -21.09 4.34 12.06
C TYR A 118 -19.56 4.46 11.92
N LEU A 119 -19.03 5.65 11.65
CA LEU A 119 -17.61 5.88 11.38
C LEU A 119 -16.74 5.49 12.59
N PHE A 120 -16.97 6.10 13.75
CA PHE A 120 -16.11 5.90 14.90
C PHE A 120 -16.11 4.45 15.42
N PRO A 121 -17.29 3.78 15.56
CA PRO A 121 -17.31 2.35 15.85
C PRO A 121 -16.55 1.52 14.81
N SER A 122 -16.65 1.86 13.53
CA SER A 122 -15.93 1.16 12.45
C SER A 122 -14.42 1.33 12.58
N VAL A 123 -13.95 2.52 12.94
CA VAL A 123 -12.53 2.80 13.18
C VAL A 123 -12.01 2.02 14.40
N ILE A 124 -12.81 1.90 15.46
CA ILE A 124 -12.49 1.06 16.62
C ILE A 124 -12.39 -0.40 16.20
N VAL A 125 -13.38 -0.91 15.45
CA VAL A 125 -13.36 -2.28 14.92
C VAL A 125 -12.16 -2.50 14.01
N ALA A 126 -11.80 -1.51 13.18
CA ALA A 126 -10.60 -1.58 12.35
C ALA A 126 -9.34 -1.76 13.20
N GLY A 127 -9.18 -0.95 14.24
CA GLY A 127 -8.05 -1.05 15.17
C GLY A 127 -8.01 -2.40 15.90
N LEU A 128 -9.15 -2.93 16.34
CA LEU A 128 -9.24 -4.26 16.94
C LEU A 128 -8.87 -5.38 15.96
N LEU A 129 -9.33 -5.29 14.71
CA LEU A 129 -8.98 -6.24 13.66
C LEU A 129 -7.48 -6.19 13.34
N MET A 130 -6.86 -5.02 13.31
CA MET A 130 -5.40 -4.89 13.17
C MET A 130 -4.66 -5.55 14.34
N LEU A 131 -5.16 -5.41 15.58
CA LEU A 131 -4.60 -6.10 16.74
C LEU A 131 -4.75 -7.63 16.64
N ILE A 132 -5.85 -8.11 16.07
CA ILE A 132 -6.03 -9.54 15.77
C ILE A 132 -5.01 -9.99 14.73
N VAL A 133 -4.86 -9.25 13.63
CA VAL A 133 -3.84 -9.53 12.59
C VAL A 133 -2.43 -9.55 13.17
N TRP A 134 -2.12 -8.64 14.10
CA TRP A 134 -0.86 -8.65 14.84
C TRP A 134 -0.70 -9.91 15.70
N SER A 135 -1.71 -10.23 16.54
CA SER A 135 -1.65 -11.37 17.47
C SER A 135 -1.55 -12.73 16.79
N LEU A 136 -2.13 -12.88 15.60
CA LEU A 136 -2.09 -14.11 14.80
C LEU A 136 -0.91 -14.15 13.82
N GLU A 137 -0.06 -13.13 13.83
CA GLU A 137 1.05 -12.95 12.89
C GLU A 137 0.64 -12.92 11.40
N TRP A 138 -0.62 -12.59 11.12
CA TRP A 138 -1.17 -12.55 9.76
C TRP A 138 -0.62 -11.40 8.93
N TYR A 139 0.03 -10.42 9.54
CA TYR A 139 0.75 -9.37 8.81
C TYR A 139 1.82 -9.94 7.87
N LYS A 140 2.33 -11.16 8.11
CA LYS A 140 3.25 -11.88 7.21
C LYS A 140 2.61 -12.22 5.86
N PHE A 141 1.29 -12.35 5.82
CA PHE A 141 0.54 -12.66 4.60
C PHE A 141 0.39 -11.48 3.64
N ILE A 142 0.85 -10.28 4.01
CA ILE A 142 0.86 -9.12 3.10
C ILE A 142 1.60 -9.40 1.79
N VAL A 143 2.59 -10.29 1.82
CA VAL A 143 3.37 -10.72 0.66
C VAL A 143 2.49 -11.37 -0.42
N MET A 144 1.31 -11.87 -0.05
CA MET A 144 0.37 -12.46 -1.00
C MET A 144 -0.44 -11.43 -1.80
N VAL A 145 -0.38 -10.13 -1.46
CA VAL A 145 -1.07 -9.08 -2.22
C VAL A 145 -0.26 -8.74 -3.48
N PRO A 146 -0.76 -9.03 -4.69
CA PRO A 146 -0.01 -8.79 -5.92
C PRO A 146 0.19 -7.29 -6.19
N ALA A 147 1.35 -6.94 -6.75
CA ALA A 147 1.65 -5.55 -7.12
C ALA A 147 0.64 -4.97 -8.13
N THR A 148 0.06 -5.80 -9.01
CA THR A 148 -0.96 -5.40 -9.99
C THR A 148 -2.24 -4.91 -9.32
N VAL A 149 -2.66 -5.57 -8.24
CA VAL A 149 -3.82 -5.16 -7.43
C VAL A 149 -3.55 -3.80 -6.80
N MET A 150 -2.36 -3.60 -6.24
CA MET A 150 -1.97 -2.33 -5.62
C MET A 150 -1.91 -1.18 -6.60
N ILE A 151 -1.35 -1.40 -7.79
CA ILE A 151 -1.32 -0.38 -8.85
C ILE A 151 -2.74 -0.02 -9.30
N GLY A 152 -3.60 -1.01 -9.53
CA GLY A 152 -5.01 -0.78 -9.87
C GLY A 152 -5.75 -0.03 -8.77
N PHE A 153 -5.52 -0.38 -7.50
CA PHE A 153 -6.05 0.28 -6.32
C PHE A 153 -5.62 1.74 -6.24
N CYS A 154 -4.32 2.04 -6.32
CA CYS A 154 -3.82 3.42 -6.23
C CYS A 154 -4.38 4.30 -7.36
N ASN A 155 -4.49 3.76 -8.58
CA ASN A 155 -5.07 4.51 -9.70
C ASN A 155 -6.56 4.77 -9.54
N GLY A 156 -7.33 3.74 -9.14
CA GLY A 156 -8.76 3.88 -8.87
C GLY A 156 -9.00 4.90 -7.77
N LEU A 157 -8.25 4.79 -6.66
CA LEU A 157 -8.29 5.74 -5.55
C LEU A 157 -7.95 7.16 -6.01
N ALA A 158 -6.88 7.35 -6.77
CA ALA A 158 -6.51 8.67 -7.29
C ALA A 158 -7.64 9.30 -8.13
N ILE A 159 -8.31 8.51 -8.98
CA ILE A 159 -9.45 9.00 -9.76
C ILE A 159 -10.63 9.37 -8.85
N VAL A 160 -10.97 8.54 -7.87
CA VAL A 160 -12.06 8.83 -6.90
C VAL A 160 -11.77 10.12 -6.13
N ILE A 161 -10.55 10.28 -5.61
CA ILE A 161 -10.12 11.51 -4.93
C ILE A 161 -10.23 12.71 -5.87
N GLY A 162 -9.77 12.57 -7.12
CA GLY A 162 -9.80 13.64 -8.12
C GLY A 162 -11.22 14.08 -8.48
N LEU A 163 -12.16 13.14 -8.58
CA LEU A 163 -13.58 13.44 -8.80
C LEU A 163 -14.19 14.16 -7.59
N ALA A 164 -13.85 13.76 -6.36
CA ALA A 164 -14.33 14.41 -5.15
C ALA A 164 -13.86 15.87 -5.01
N GLN A 165 -12.72 16.25 -5.62
CA GLN A 165 -12.26 17.65 -5.61
C GLN A 165 -13.15 18.59 -6.43
N LEU A 166 -14.14 18.06 -7.17
CA LEU A 166 -15.13 18.85 -7.88
C LEU A 166 -16.29 19.32 -6.97
N HIS A 167 -16.55 18.64 -5.85
CA HIS A 167 -17.66 18.97 -4.94
C HIS A 167 -17.60 20.41 -4.39
N PRO A 168 -16.42 20.97 -4.01
CA PRO A 168 -16.36 22.36 -3.56
C PRO A 168 -16.82 23.40 -4.57
N PHE A 169 -16.90 23.04 -5.86
CA PHE A 169 -17.34 23.92 -6.94
C PHE A 169 -18.85 23.79 -7.24
N GLN A 170 -19.56 23.03 -6.42
CA GLN A 170 -21.00 22.87 -6.47
C GLN A 170 -21.64 23.58 -5.27
N ASP A 171 -22.90 23.95 -5.44
CA ASP A 171 -23.73 24.38 -4.33
C ASP A 171 -23.96 23.21 -3.36
N GLU A 172 -24.02 23.51 -2.06
CA GLU A 172 -24.18 22.50 -1.02
C GLU A 172 -25.59 21.92 -1.04
N ASP A 173 -26.62 22.78 -1.19
CA ASP A 173 -28.01 22.36 -1.08
C ASP A 173 -28.56 21.74 -2.38
N THR A 174 -28.09 22.23 -3.54
CA THR A 174 -28.65 21.83 -4.84
C THR A 174 -27.77 20.91 -5.66
N HIS A 175 -26.49 20.77 -5.30
CA HIS A 175 -25.44 20.13 -6.11
C HIS A 175 -25.32 20.67 -7.54
N ASP A 176 -25.92 21.83 -7.82
CA ASP A 176 -25.74 22.52 -9.09
C ASP A 176 -24.37 23.19 -9.11
N TRP A 177 -23.78 23.27 -10.30
CA TRP A 177 -22.50 23.96 -10.47
C TRP A 177 -22.62 25.43 -10.13
N LEU A 178 -21.67 25.93 -9.33
CA LEU A 178 -21.58 27.36 -9.03
C LEU A 178 -21.43 28.15 -10.33
N GLY A 179 -22.14 29.27 -10.44
CA GLY A 179 -22.09 30.15 -11.60
C GLY A 179 -21.39 31.48 -11.31
N GLY A 180 -21.14 32.26 -12.37
CA GLY A 180 -20.75 33.67 -12.25
C GLY A 180 -19.29 33.92 -11.81
N SER A 181 -19.07 35.04 -11.12
CA SER A 181 -17.73 35.49 -10.69
C SER A 181 -17.12 34.59 -9.62
N GLU A 182 -17.94 34.02 -8.74
CA GLU A 182 -17.49 33.12 -7.67
C GLU A 182 -16.76 31.89 -8.21
N LEU A 183 -17.38 31.15 -9.15
CA LEU A 183 -16.73 30.01 -9.79
C LEU A 183 -15.40 30.41 -10.46
N GLY A 184 -15.38 31.56 -11.15
CA GLY A 184 -14.19 32.08 -11.80
C GLY A 184 -13.03 32.31 -10.82
N TRP A 185 -13.31 32.92 -9.67
CA TRP A 185 -12.32 33.15 -8.62
C TRP A 185 -11.87 31.84 -7.96
N MET A 186 -12.79 30.91 -7.71
CA MET A 186 -12.45 29.61 -7.14
C MET A 186 -11.52 28.81 -8.07
N ILE A 187 -11.79 28.79 -9.38
CA ILE A 187 -10.92 28.14 -10.37
C ILE A 187 -9.55 28.82 -10.40
N LEU A 188 -9.50 30.16 -10.33
CA LEU A 188 -8.25 30.90 -10.31
C LEU A 188 -7.41 30.58 -9.06
N ILE A 189 -8.04 30.55 -7.88
CA ILE A 189 -7.38 30.15 -6.63
C ILE A 189 -6.86 28.71 -6.75
N MET A 190 -7.68 27.78 -7.21
CA MET A 190 -7.30 26.37 -7.42
C MET A 190 -6.08 26.25 -8.35
N LEU A 191 -6.11 26.90 -9.52
CA LEU A 191 -5.00 26.89 -10.47
C LEU A 191 -3.74 27.55 -9.87
N SER A 192 -3.90 28.62 -9.09
CA SER A 192 -2.78 29.27 -8.41
C SER A 192 -2.13 28.35 -7.37
N ALA A 193 -2.93 27.57 -6.63
CA ALA A 193 -2.44 26.57 -5.69
C ALA A 193 -1.68 25.46 -6.42
N MET A 194 -2.23 24.93 -7.52
CA MET A 194 -1.59 23.91 -8.35
C MET A 194 -0.25 24.39 -8.92
N ILE A 195 -0.23 25.59 -9.52
CA ILE A 195 0.99 26.20 -10.08
C ILE A 195 2.02 26.42 -8.98
N THR A 196 1.60 26.94 -7.83
CA THR A 196 2.51 27.16 -6.70
C THR A 196 3.12 25.85 -6.25
N MET A 197 2.31 24.80 -6.07
CA MET A 197 2.79 23.51 -5.59
C MET A 197 3.78 22.84 -6.56
N GLU A 198 3.54 22.91 -7.87
CA GLU A 198 4.35 22.26 -8.91
C GLU A 198 5.63 23.03 -9.26
N PHE A 199 5.59 24.35 -9.24
CA PHE A 199 6.71 25.20 -9.66
C PHE A 199 7.59 25.66 -8.49
N MET A 200 7.13 25.59 -7.24
CA MET A 200 7.91 26.04 -6.07
C MET A 200 9.25 25.27 -5.94
N GLY A 201 9.23 23.95 -6.16
CA GLY A 201 10.45 23.13 -6.12
C GLY A 201 11.44 23.43 -7.24
N LYS A 202 11.00 24.11 -8.31
CA LYS A 202 11.79 24.43 -9.51
C LYS A 202 12.32 25.87 -9.52
N VAL A 203 12.03 26.67 -8.49
CA VAL A 203 12.49 28.06 -8.39
C VAL A 203 14.02 28.12 -8.30
N PRO A 204 14.71 28.90 -9.14
CA PRO A 204 16.16 29.09 -9.05
C PRO A 204 16.57 29.69 -7.71
N ASP A 205 17.74 29.30 -7.18
CA ASP A 205 18.22 29.78 -5.88
C ASP A 205 18.42 31.31 -5.82
N ASN A 206 18.68 31.91 -6.99
CA ASN A 206 18.85 33.35 -7.15
C ASN A 206 18.02 33.82 -8.35
N VAL A 207 16.96 34.59 -8.09
CA VAL A 207 16.19 35.27 -9.13
C VAL A 207 16.45 36.77 -8.94
N HIS A 208 17.00 37.43 -9.97
CA HIS A 208 17.29 38.88 -9.97
C HIS A 208 18.08 39.41 -8.75
N GLY A 209 19.02 38.62 -8.22
CA GLY A 209 19.88 39.03 -7.09
C GLY A 209 19.25 38.84 -5.70
N VAL A 210 18.05 38.26 -5.61
CA VAL A 210 17.42 37.90 -4.34
C VAL A 210 17.74 36.42 -4.04
N PRO A 211 18.36 36.09 -2.90
CA PRO A 211 18.60 34.71 -2.48
C PRO A 211 17.27 34.09 -2.02
N LEU A 212 16.60 33.38 -2.92
CA LEU A 212 15.32 32.68 -2.68
C LEU A 212 15.51 31.24 -2.25
N GLY A 213 16.75 30.77 -2.05
CA GLY A 213 17.04 29.40 -1.62
C GLY A 213 16.34 28.97 -0.32
N TRP A 214 15.92 29.90 0.53
CA TRP A 214 15.15 29.58 1.75
C TRP A 214 13.70 29.16 1.47
N LEU A 215 13.11 29.55 0.33
CA LEU A 215 11.76 29.11 -0.06
C LEU A 215 11.70 27.59 -0.27
N LYS A 216 12.80 26.98 -0.71
CA LYS A 216 12.89 25.53 -0.93
C LYS A 216 12.77 24.71 0.36
N SER A 217 12.99 25.34 1.50
CA SER A 217 12.88 24.68 2.80
C SER A 217 11.44 24.64 3.33
N ILE A 218 10.51 25.38 2.72
CA ILE A 218 9.10 25.41 3.10
C ILE A 218 8.34 24.39 2.23
N PRO A 219 7.41 23.60 2.79
CA PRO A 219 6.57 22.72 1.98
C PRO A 219 5.84 23.48 0.87
N SER A 220 5.84 22.93 -0.34
CA SER A 220 5.18 23.54 -1.49
C SER A 220 3.66 23.64 -1.30
N SER A 221 3.05 22.68 -0.60
CA SER A 221 1.62 22.71 -0.23
C SER A 221 1.30 23.87 0.72
N LEU A 222 2.12 24.11 1.75
CA LEU A 222 1.93 25.26 2.65
C LEU A 222 2.01 26.59 1.90
N MET A 223 3.01 26.73 1.02
CA MET A 223 3.14 27.95 0.21
C MET A 223 1.93 28.17 -0.70
N ALA A 224 1.39 27.10 -1.30
CA ALA A 224 0.17 27.17 -2.09
C ALA A 224 -1.01 27.69 -1.27
N ILE A 225 -1.16 27.24 -0.02
CA ILE A 225 -2.20 27.74 0.90
C ILE A 225 -1.97 29.21 1.26
N ILE A 226 -0.75 29.62 1.61
CA ILE A 226 -0.43 31.01 1.95
C ILE A 226 -0.74 31.95 0.77
N VAL A 227 -0.28 31.60 -0.43
CA VAL A 227 -0.56 32.38 -1.65
C VAL A 227 -2.05 32.47 -1.91
N SER A 228 -2.78 31.38 -1.71
CA SER A 228 -4.24 31.34 -1.90
C SER A 228 -4.99 32.22 -0.89
N ILE A 229 -4.58 32.23 0.38
CA ILE A 229 -5.14 33.13 1.40
C ILE A 229 -4.90 34.59 1.01
N ILE A 230 -3.68 34.92 0.57
CA ILE A 230 -3.37 36.29 0.12
C ILE A 230 -4.26 36.65 -1.08
N LEU A 231 -4.43 35.75 -2.04
CA LEU A 231 -5.25 35.99 -3.21
C LEU A 231 -6.73 36.20 -2.83
N GLU A 232 -7.29 35.36 -1.96
CA GLU A 232 -8.67 35.48 -1.49
C GLU A 232 -8.90 36.82 -0.77
N PHE A 233 -8.08 37.16 0.23
CA PHE A 233 -8.36 38.32 1.06
C PHE A 233 -7.93 39.66 0.43
N VAL A 234 -6.84 39.68 -0.33
CA VAL A 234 -6.32 40.92 -0.93
C VAL A 234 -6.90 41.17 -2.31
N VAL A 235 -7.04 40.15 -3.15
CA VAL A 235 -7.51 40.33 -4.53
C VAL A 235 -9.01 40.15 -4.61
N VAL A 236 -9.55 39.01 -4.18
CA VAL A 236 -10.98 38.71 -4.35
C VAL A 236 -11.83 39.63 -3.46
N ARG A 237 -11.57 39.62 -2.15
CA ARG A 237 -12.39 40.38 -1.18
C ARG A 237 -12.10 41.88 -1.19
N ALA A 238 -10.83 42.28 -1.09
CA ALA A 238 -10.49 43.68 -0.95
C ALA A 238 -10.47 44.46 -2.27
N ALA A 239 -10.03 43.86 -3.38
CA ALA A 239 -9.92 44.56 -4.67
C ALA A 239 -11.14 44.35 -5.58
N ALA A 240 -11.64 43.12 -5.71
CA ALA A 240 -12.78 42.81 -6.58
C ALA A 240 -14.15 42.95 -5.89
N GLY A 241 -14.19 42.95 -4.54
CA GLY A 241 -15.44 43.04 -3.78
C GLY A 241 -16.31 41.78 -3.84
N ASP A 242 -15.74 40.66 -4.33
CA ASP A 242 -16.37 39.34 -4.37
C ASP A 242 -15.95 38.53 -3.12
N LYS A 243 -16.51 37.32 -2.95
CA LYS A 243 -16.09 36.36 -1.93
C LYS A 243 -16.10 34.95 -2.51
N THR A 244 -15.17 34.10 -2.06
CA THR A 244 -15.26 32.65 -2.29
C THR A 244 -15.44 31.89 -0.98
N LYS A 245 -15.83 30.62 -1.08
CA LYS A 245 -16.00 29.73 0.07
C LYS A 245 -14.65 29.45 0.76
N THR A 246 -14.56 29.80 2.04
CA THR A 246 -13.47 29.42 2.94
C THR A 246 -13.89 28.31 3.89
N ILE A 247 -12.93 27.69 4.60
CA ILE A 247 -13.25 26.71 5.64
C ILE A 247 -14.24 27.28 6.66
N LYS A 248 -14.12 28.57 7.00
CA LYS A 248 -15.08 29.23 7.89
C LYS A 248 -16.52 29.18 7.38
N ASP A 249 -16.70 29.26 6.06
CA ASP A 249 -18.02 29.34 5.45
C ASP A 249 -18.67 27.95 5.31
N VAL A 250 -17.87 26.88 5.20
CA VAL A 250 -18.34 25.50 4.97
C VAL A 250 -18.35 24.66 6.25
N SER A 251 -17.27 24.71 7.03
CA SER A 251 -17.11 23.91 8.26
C SER A 251 -16.14 24.61 9.22
N GLU A 252 -16.66 25.58 9.97
CA GLU A 252 -15.85 26.44 10.84
C GLU A 252 -15.19 25.64 11.98
N PHE A 253 -13.88 25.84 12.18
CA PHE A 253 -13.23 25.44 13.40
C PHE A 253 -13.60 26.41 14.53
N THR A 254 -14.16 25.88 15.61
CA THR A 254 -14.58 26.62 16.81
C THR A 254 -13.82 26.16 18.06
N GLU A 255 -13.95 26.91 19.16
CA GLU A 255 -13.37 26.52 20.46
C GLU A 255 -13.87 25.15 20.94
N ASP A 256 -15.12 24.80 20.63
CA ASP A 256 -15.73 23.51 21.01
C ASP A 256 -15.12 22.34 20.24
N THR A 257 -14.67 22.56 19.00
CA THR A 257 -14.00 21.55 18.15
C THR A 257 -12.49 21.49 18.35
N ALA A 258 -11.92 22.34 19.21
CA ALA A 258 -10.47 22.41 19.41
C ALA A 258 -9.93 21.21 20.20
N PHE A 259 -10.75 20.61 21.07
CA PHE A 259 -10.41 19.45 21.88
C PHE A 259 -11.23 18.23 21.48
N PRO A 260 -10.60 17.06 21.33
CA PRO A 260 -11.35 15.85 21.06
C PRO A 260 -12.05 15.39 22.34
N TYR A 261 -13.28 14.94 22.19
CA TYR A 261 -14.06 14.32 23.26
C TYR A 261 -14.45 12.90 22.85
N PRO A 262 -14.72 12.00 23.82
CA PRO A 262 -15.18 10.67 23.50
C PRO A 262 -16.47 10.69 22.68
N PHE A 263 -16.50 9.98 21.54
CA PHE A 263 -17.60 10.10 20.56
C PHE A 263 -18.99 9.78 21.16
N PHE A 264 -19.05 8.89 22.14
CA PHE A 264 -20.28 8.46 22.81
C PHE A 264 -20.85 9.50 23.80
N LEU A 265 -20.18 10.64 24.01
CA LEU A 265 -20.70 11.73 24.85
C LEU A 265 -21.43 12.80 24.04
N ASP A 266 -21.34 12.76 22.71
CA ASP A 266 -22.04 13.68 21.85
C ASP A 266 -23.38 13.09 21.41
N ASN A 267 -24.45 13.81 21.76
CA ASN A 267 -25.82 13.44 21.45
C ASN A 267 -26.08 13.37 19.93
N ALA A 268 -25.20 13.96 19.10
CA ALA A 268 -25.23 13.78 17.65
C ALA A 268 -25.02 12.32 17.22
N TYR A 269 -24.34 11.51 18.04
CA TYR A 269 -24.04 10.09 17.76
C TYR A 269 -24.84 9.10 18.62
N ASP A 270 -25.82 9.56 19.41
CA ASP A 270 -26.68 8.70 20.24
C ASP A 270 -27.60 7.78 19.41
N LYS A 271 -27.69 8.03 18.10
CA LYS A 271 -28.55 7.29 17.17
C LYS A 271 -27.91 6.02 16.61
N VAL A 272 -26.72 5.59 17.05
CA VAL A 272 -26.10 4.34 16.58
C VAL A 272 -27.05 3.15 16.81
N VAL A 273 -27.76 2.75 15.75
CA VAL A 273 -28.67 1.62 15.79
C VAL A 273 -27.83 0.35 15.70
N LEU A 274 -27.56 -0.25 16.86
CA LEU A 274 -26.89 -1.55 16.99
C LEU A 274 -27.86 -2.71 16.67
N ASP A 275 -28.52 -2.66 15.51
CA ASP A 275 -29.22 -3.81 14.96
C ASP A 275 -28.26 -4.72 14.15
N SER A 276 -28.75 -5.84 13.62
CA SER A 276 -27.91 -6.76 12.84
C SER A 276 -27.36 -6.14 11.55
N ALA A 277 -28.07 -5.15 10.97
CA ALA A 277 -27.67 -4.51 9.73
C ALA A 277 -26.58 -3.44 10.00
N GLY A 278 -26.74 -2.62 11.04
CA GLY A 278 -25.78 -1.66 11.54
C GLY A 278 -24.47 -2.34 11.95
N PHE A 279 -24.54 -3.46 12.67
CA PHE A 279 -23.34 -4.25 12.98
C PHE A 279 -22.63 -4.75 11.71
N GLY A 280 -23.39 -5.21 10.71
CA GLY A 280 -22.84 -5.62 9.42
C GLY A 280 -22.11 -4.48 8.69
N LYS A 281 -22.66 -3.26 8.71
CA LYS A 281 -22.02 -2.07 8.14
C LYS A 281 -20.73 -1.72 8.89
N ILE A 282 -20.80 -1.64 10.22
CA ILE A 282 -19.64 -1.32 11.07
C ILE A 282 -18.51 -2.31 10.85
N PHE A 283 -18.84 -3.60 10.88
CA PHE A 283 -17.85 -4.66 10.70
C PHE A 283 -17.24 -4.62 9.30
N LEU A 284 -18.06 -4.46 8.26
CA LEU A 284 -17.56 -4.37 6.89
C LEU A 284 -16.64 -3.17 6.73
N GLN A 285 -17.08 -1.96 7.09
CA GLN A 285 -16.26 -0.76 7.00
C GLN A 285 -14.96 -0.91 7.81
N GLY A 286 -15.05 -1.39 9.06
CA GLY A 286 -13.88 -1.63 9.91
C GLY A 286 -12.91 -2.67 9.33
N PHE A 287 -13.40 -3.76 8.74
CA PHE A 287 -12.56 -4.74 8.06
C PHE A 287 -11.79 -4.15 6.88
N LEU A 288 -12.42 -3.25 6.12
CA LEU A 288 -11.79 -2.60 4.97
C LEU A 288 -10.73 -1.60 5.38
N LEU A 289 -11.03 -0.77 6.39
CA LEU A 289 -10.07 0.13 7.01
C LEU A 289 -8.89 -0.66 7.60
N ALA A 290 -9.14 -1.81 8.24
CA ALA A 290 -8.09 -2.70 8.75
C ALA A 290 -7.20 -3.25 7.62
N ALA A 291 -7.81 -3.78 6.56
CA ALA A 291 -7.08 -4.34 5.44
C ALA A 291 -6.19 -3.30 4.75
N VAL A 292 -6.75 -2.16 4.36
CA VAL A 292 -5.99 -1.07 3.73
C VAL A 292 -4.95 -0.49 4.69
N GLY A 293 -5.31 -0.34 5.97
CA GLY A 293 -4.40 0.10 7.04
C GLY A 293 -3.13 -0.75 7.12
N VAL A 294 -3.29 -2.06 7.24
CA VAL A 294 -2.17 -3.01 7.28
C VAL A 294 -1.35 -2.96 5.98
N ILE A 295 -2.02 -2.97 4.83
CA ILE A 295 -1.35 -3.01 3.52
C ILE A 295 -0.47 -1.76 3.33
N GLU A 296 -1.05 -0.58 3.41
CA GLU A 296 -0.33 0.67 3.17
C GLU A 296 0.72 0.95 4.26
N SER A 297 0.47 0.59 5.52
CA SER A 297 1.48 0.72 6.58
C SER A 297 2.73 -0.09 6.26
N LEU A 298 2.56 -1.36 5.88
CA LEU A 298 3.69 -2.23 5.57
C LEU A 298 4.39 -1.83 4.27
N MET A 299 3.66 -1.33 3.28
CA MET A 299 4.27 -0.76 2.07
C MET A 299 5.05 0.52 2.35
N THR A 300 4.49 1.42 3.17
CA THR A 300 5.17 2.64 3.58
C THR A 300 6.43 2.30 4.35
N GLN A 301 6.35 1.33 5.27
CA GLN A 301 7.51 0.83 5.98
C GLN A 301 8.61 0.36 5.01
N ASN A 302 8.27 -0.40 3.97
CA ASN A 302 9.25 -0.83 2.96
C ASN A 302 9.90 0.34 2.21
N VAL A 303 9.11 1.36 1.85
CA VAL A 303 9.66 2.58 1.21
C VAL A 303 10.63 3.29 2.16
N VAL A 304 10.25 3.46 3.43
CA VAL A 304 11.13 4.07 4.44
C VAL A 304 12.35 3.19 4.70
N ASN A 305 12.22 1.86 4.66
CA ASN A 305 13.35 0.92 4.78
C ASN A 305 14.39 1.17 3.70
N THR A 306 13.96 1.31 2.44
CA THR A 306 14.84 1.62 1.32
C THR A 306 15.51 2.99 1.47
N LEU A 307 14.76 4.01 1.91
CA LEU A 307 15.28 5.37 2.06
C LEU A 307 16.35 5.50 3.15
N THR A 308 16.14 4.86 4.31
CA THR A 308 17.12 4.96 5.41
C THR A 308 18.12 3.81 5.44
N LYS A 309 17.98 2.80 4.57
CA LYS A 309 18.81 1.59 4.52
C LYS A 309 18.84 0.81 5.85
N SER A 310 17.69 0.70 6.50
CA SER A 310 17.51 -0.14 7.69
C SER A 310 16.14 -0.79 7.67
N GLU A 311 15.99 -1.94 8.33
CA GLU A 311 14.70 -2.61 8.43
C GLU A 311 13.86 -2.02 9.58
N GLY A 312 12.54 -2.11 9.45
CA GLY A 312 11.59 -1.84 10.53
C GLY A 312 10.87 -3.11 10.93
N ASP A 313 10.23 -3.11 12.09
CA ASP A 313 9.48 -4.25 12.64
C ASP A 313 8.02 -4.21 12.17
N PRO A 314 7.59 -5.11 11.25
CA PRO A 314 6.20 -5.15 10.77
C PRO A 314 5.18 -5.40 11.89
N ALA A 315 5.53 -6.20 12.89
CA ALA A 315 4.63 -6.58 13.97
C ALA A 315 4.29 -5.36 14.83
N LYS A 316 5.33 -4.60 15.24
CA LYS A 316 5.15 -3.36 16.00
C LYS A 316 4.39 -2.30 15.21
N THR A 317 4.63 -2.19 13.90
CA THR A 317 3.89 -1.26 13.05
C THR A 317 2.40 -1.56 13.04
N VAL A 318 2.01 -2.81 12.83
CA VAL A 318 0.59 -3.20 12.83
C VAL A 318 -0.05 -3.07 14.22
N ALA A 319 0.68 -3.46 15.27
CA ALA A 319 0.21 -3.32 16.65
C ALA A 319 -0.06 -1.85 17.02
N ALA A 320 0.91 -0.98 16.75
CA ALA A 320 0.80 0.45 17.04
C ALA A 320 -0.34 1.10 16.24
N MET A 321 -0.51 0.72 14.97
CA MET A 321 -1.60 1.20 14.13
C MET A 321 -2.97 0.74 14.65
N GLY A 322 -3.05 -0.50 15.15
CA GLY A 322 -4.26 -1.02 15.79
C GLY A 322 -4.64 -0.23 17.04
N VAL A 323 -3.69 -0.03 17.96
CA VAL A 323 -3.89 0.79 19.16
C VAL A 323 -4.26 2.24 18.80
N ALA A 324 -3.56 2.82 17.82
CA ALA A 324 -3.78 4.16 17.34
C ALA A 324 -5.20 4.37 16.82
N ASN A 325 -5.71 3.45 16.00
CA ASN A 325 -7.05 3.53 15.46
C ASN A 325 -8.13 3.28 16.52
N VAL A 326 -7.92 2.36 17.47
CA VAL A 326 -8.83 2.20 18.61
C VAL A 326 -8.97 3.53 19.38
N ILE A 327 -7.85 4.15 19.77
CA ILE A 327 -7.85 5.41 20.52
C ILE A 327 -8.46 6.54 19.69
N SER A 328 -8.08 6.65 18.42
CA SER A 328 -8.60 7.66 17.50
C SER A 328 -10.12 7.59 17.39
N GLY A 329 -10.68 6.39 17.14
CA GLY A 329 -12.12 6.19 17.06
C GLY A 329 -12.82 6.50 18.39
N PHE A 330 -12.25 6.12 19.54
CA PHE A 330 -12.82 6.46 20.84
C PHE A 330 -12.95 7.98 21.06
N TRP A 331 -12.02 8.78 20.54
CA TRP A 331 -11.97 10.24 20.67
C TRP A 331 -12.57 11.00 19.47
N GLY A 332 -13.42 10.35 18.68
CA GLY A 332 -14.13 11.00 17.57
C GLY A 332 -13.23 11.32 16.37
N GLY A 333 -12.15 10.56 16.17
CA GLY A 333 -11.29 10.65 15.00
C GLY A 333 -11.68 9.66 13.90
N MET A 334 -11.52 10.05 12.64
CA MET A 334 -11.79 9.19 11.46
C MET A 334 -10.82 8.00 11.30
N GLY A 335 -9.89 7.80 12.23
CA GLY A 335 -8.79 6.86 12.07
C GLY A 335 -7.70 7.36 11.12
N GLY A 336 -6.63 6.58 11.00
CA GLY A 336 -5.47 6.97 10.21
C GLY A 336 -4.57 5.81 9.87
N ASN A 337 -3.58 6.12 9.06
CA ASN A 337 -2.64 5.18 8.49
C ASN A 337 -1.27 5.82 8.22
N ALA A 338 -0.30 5.03 7.76
CA ALA A 338 0.98 5.54 7.30
C ALA A 338 0.81 6.38 6.01
N MET A 339 1.55 7.48 5.93
CA MET A 339 1.51 8.40 4.78
C MET A 339 2.78 8.28 3.96
N ILE A 340 2.70 7.59 2.80
CA ILE A 340 3.87 7.33 1.93
C ILE A 340 4.55 8.62 1.51
N GLY A 341 3.79 9.61 1.02
CA GLY A 341 4.33 10.89 0.53
C GLY A 341 5.08 11.64 1.62
N LEU A 342 4.43 11.91 2.75
CA LEU A 342 5.02 12.65 3.87
C LEU A 342 6.18 11.88 4.54
N SER A 343 6.11 10.55 4.61
CA SER A 343 7.24 9.73 5.09
C SER A 343 8.44 9.81 4.16
N THR A 344 8.20 9.85 2.85
CA THR A 344 9.26 10.02 1.84
C THR A 344 9.89 11.39 1.95
N ILE A 345 9.10 12.47 2.06
CA ILE A 345 9.61 13.83 2.25
C ILE A 345 10.38 13.94 3.58
N ASN A 346 9.91 13.30 4.65
CA ASN A 346 10.61 13.30 5.94
C ASN A 346 12.00 12.67 5.79
N GLY A 347 12.06 11.48 5.19
CA GLY A 347 13.31 10.75 4.94
C GLY A 347 14.29 11.50 4.01
N LEU A 348 13.78 12.09 2.93
CA LEU A 348 14.57 12.90 1.98
C LEU A 348 15.05 14.21 2.62
N SER A 349 14.28 14.78 3.53
CA SER A 349 14.64 15.98 4.30
C SER A 349 15.65 15.68 5.42
N GLY A 350 15.94 14.40 5.67
CA GLY A 350 16.89 13.94 6.67
C GLY A 350 16.28 13.56 8.04
N GLY A 351 14.95 13.58 8.18
CA GLY A 351 14.22 13.06 9.33
C GLY A 351 14.13 11.54 9.26
N LYS A 352 14.92 10.85 10.09
CA LYS A 352 14.99 9.37 10.14
C LYS A 352 14.63 8.81 11.51
N GLY A 353 14.59 9.66 12.54
CA GLY A 353 14.25 9.29 13.90
C GLY A 353 12.75 9.38 14.21
N ARG A 354 12.39 9.01 15.45
CA ARG A 354 11.04 9.19 15.99
C ARG A 354 10.76 10.65 16.37
N LEU A 355 11.80 11.45 16.59
CA LEU A 355 11.64 12.83 17.05
C LEU A 355 10.97 13.71 15.98
N SER A 356 11.32 13.51 14.71
CA SER A 356 10.64 14.18 13.60
C SER A 356 9.15 13.87 13.58
N THR A 357 8.76 12.59 13.68
CA THR A 357 7.34 12.18 13.63
C THR A 357 6.55 12.59 14.87
N VAL A 358 7.18 12.58 16.07
CA VAL A 358 6.59 13.18 17.29
C VAL A 358 6.33 14.68 17.09
N THR A 359 7.29 15.39 16.49
CA THR A 359 7.16 16.83 16.22
C THR A 359 6.03 17.11 15.25
N VAL A 360 5.83 16.26 14.24
CA VAL A 360 4.67 16.34 13.34
C VAL A 360 3.37 16.24 14.12
N ALA A 361 3.21 15.19 14.92
CA ALA A 361 1.98 14.94 15.66
C ALA A 361 1.67 16.08 16.65
N LEU A 362 2.67 16.51 17.43
CA LEU A 362 2.50 17.64 18.35
C LEU A 362 2.24 18.96 17.62
N GLY A 363 2.86 19.17 16.46
CA GLY A 363 2.61 20.33 15.61
C GLY A 363 1.16 20.39 15.14
N VAL A 364 0.63 19.28 14.63
CA VAL A 364 -0.78 19.18 14.20
C VAL A 364 -1.71 19.40 15.39
N MET A 365 -1.40 18.83 16.55
CA MET A 365 -2.14 19.05 17.81
C MET A 365 -2.16 20.54 18.18
N CYS A 366 -1.03 21.24 18.12
CA CYS A 366 -0.96 22.67 18.36
C CYS A 366 -1.76 23.49 17.34
N CYS A 367 -1.75 23.08 16.06
CA CYS A 367 -2.52 23.74 15.00
C CYS A 367 -4.03 23.65 15.25
N ILE A 368 -4.56 22.53 15.72
CA ILE A 368 -6.01 22.42 16.02
C ILE A 368 -6.38 22.99 17.40
N MET A 369 -5.57 22.79 18.45
CA MET A 369 -5.93 23.24 19.80
C MET A 369 -5.72 24.75 20.02
N GLY A 370 -4.79 25.37 19.29
CA GLY A 370 -4.48 26.80 19.45
C GLY A 370 -4.41 27.59 18.15
N GLY A 371 -4.01 26.94 17.05
CA GLY A 371 -3.88 27.57 15.73
C GLY A 371 -5.17 27.60 14.88
N TYR A 372 -6.28 27.03 15.37
CA TYR A 372 -7.49 26.84 14.57
C TYR A 372 -8.08 28.11 13.95
N PRO A 373 -8.00 29.32 14.57
CA PRO A 373 -8.53 30.53 13.94
C PRO A 373 -7.86 30.86 12.62
N VAL A 374 -6.59 30.43 12.44
CA VAL A 374 -5.85 30.63 11.19
C VAL A 374 -6.35 29.69 10.10
N LEU A 375 -6.76 28.47 10.46
CA LEU A 375 -7.26 27.47 9.51
C LEU A 375 -8.56 27.92 8.83
N ASN A 376 -9.41 28.65 9.55
CA ASN A 376 -10.66 29.19 9.03
C ASN A 376 -10.48 30.16 7.83
N PHE A 377 -9.30 30.74 7.63
CA PHE A 377 -9.03 31.61 6.48
C PHE A 377 -8.72 30.86 5.17
N ILE A 378 -8.55 29.54 5.21
CA ILE A 378 -8.13 28.79 4.02
C ILE A 378 -9.30 28.71 3.02
N PRO A 379 -9.12 29.14 1.75
CA PRO A 379 -10.12 28.93 0.71
C PRO A 379 -10.27 27.43 0.39
N VAL A 380 -11.51 26.93 0.27
CA VAL A 380 -11.75 25.50 -0.01
C VAL A 380 -11.24 25.11 -1.41
N SER A 381 -11.31 26.03 -2.37
CA SER A 381 -10.74 25.88 -3.71
C SER A 381 -9.22 25.67 -3.73
N ALA A 382 -8.50 26.21 -2.73
CA ALA A 382 -7.06 26.01 -2.58
C ALA A 382 -6.74 24.57 -2.17
N LEU A 383 -7.55 24.01 -1.26
CA LEU A 383 -7.44 22.60 -0.84
C LEU A 383 -7.69 21.66 -2.02
N ALA A 384 -8.73 21.94 -2.83
CA ALA A 384 -9.00 21.19 -4.06
C ALA A 384 -7.79 21.23 -5.02
N GLY A 385 -7.17 22.40 -5.20
CA GLY A 385 -5.97 22.55 -6.04
C GLY A 385 -4.78 21.72 -5.54
N VAL A 386 -4.51 21.75 -4.23
CA VAL A 386 -3.48 20.92 -3.60
C VAL A 386 -3.77 19.43 -3.82
N MET A 387 -5.02 19.00 -3.61
CA MET A 387 -5.42 17.61 -3.77
C MET A 387 -5.36 17.11 -5.21
N ILE A 388 -5.66 17.95 -6.21
CA ILE A 388 -5.48 17.57 -7.61
C ILE A 388 -3.99 17.27 -7.90
N VAL A 389 -3.05 18.06 -7.37
CA VAL A 389 -1.62 17.77 -7.53
C VAL A 389 -1.23 16.46 -6.83
N VAL A 390 -1.76 16.22 -5.63
CA VAL A 390 -1.57 14.94 -4.91
C VAL A 390 -2.09 13.76 -5.73
N VAL A 391 -3.26 13.89 -6.36
CA VAL A 391 -3.85 12.88 -7.25
C VAL A 391 -2.95 12.60 -8.44
N LEU A 392 -2.40 13.65 -9.08
CA LEU A 392 -1.47 13.49 -10.22
C LEU A 392 -0.22 12.71 -9.83
N HIS A 393 0.30 12.87 -8.60
CA HIS A 393 1.45 12.12 -8.09
C HIS A 393 1.08 10.73 -7.55
N THR A 394 -0.15 10.54 -7.08
CA THR A 394 -0.64 9.24 -6.61
C THR A 394 -0.90 8.29 -7.79
N PHE A 395 -1.41 8.83 -8.90
CA PHE A 395 -1.70 8.07 -10.10
C PHE A 395 -0.42 7.49 -10.72
N LYS A 396 -0.36 6.16 -10.89
CA LYS A 396 0.81 5.48 -11.44
C LYS A 396 0.79 5.52 -12.97
N TRP A 397 1.26 6.61 -13.57
CA TRP A 397 1.25 6.84 -15.03
C TRP A 397 1.85 5.70 -15.87
N PHE A 398 2.86 4.99 -15.36
CA PHE A 398 3.43 3.82 -16.04
C PHE A 398 2.39 2.70 -16.28
N SER A 399 1.40 2.56 -15.39
CA SER A 399 0.34 1.56 -15.53
C SER A 399 -0.55 1.78 -16.77
N LEU A 400 -0.80 3.04 -17.18
CA LEU A 400 -1.49 3.34 -18.43
C LEU A 400 -0.70 2.81 -19.62
N LYS A 401 0.63 3.00 -19.61
CA LYS A 401 1.52 2.45 -20.65
C LYS A 401 1.45 0.92 -20.65
N MET A 402 1.42 0.27 -19.48
CA MET A 402 1.26 -1.19 -19.38
C MET A 402 -0.08 -1.68 -19.93
N MET A 403 -1.19 -1.01 -19.60
CA MET A 403 -2.54 -1.38 -20.08
C MET A 403 -2.69 -1.15 -21.59
N LEU A 404 -2.25 0.00 -22.09
CA LEU A 404 -2.25 0.31 -23.52
C LEU A 404 -1.33 -0.64 -24.30
N ALA A 405 -0.15 -0.95 -23.75
CA ALA A 405 0.70 -1.98 -24.31
C ALA A 405 -0.07 -3.29 -24.38
N ALA A 406 -0.64 -3.81 -23.28
CA ALA A 406 -1.36 -5.09 -23.29
C ALA A 406 -2.50 -5.15 -24.32
N ALA A 407 -3.26 -4.08 -24.52
CA ALA A 407 -4.42 -4.01 -25.41
C ALA A 407 -4.07 -3.84 -26.90
N LEU A 408 -3.02 -3.09 -27.23
CA LEU A 408 -2.71 -2.73 -28.63
C LEU A 408 -1.89 -3.80 -29.37
N PRO A 409 -2.03 -3.95 -30.70
CA PRO A 409 -1.15 -4.78 -31.52
C PRO A 409 0.27 -4.19 -31.62
N LEU A 410 1.27 -5.06 -31.84
CA LEU A 410 2.70 -4.66 -31.88
C LEU A 410 3.00 -3.52 -32.87
N SER A 411 2.34 -3.51 -34.03
CA SER A 411 2.50 -2.47 -35.06
C SER A 411 2.13 -1.08 -34.55
N VAL A 412 1.09 -0.98 -33.73
CA VAL A 412 0.64 0.30 -33.14
C VAL A 412 1.53 0.69 -31.95
N ARG A 413 2.00 -0.29 -31.16
CA ARG A 413 2.91 -0.02 -30.02
C ARG A 413 4.22 0.63 -30.46
N GLN A 414 4.79 0.18 -31.58
CA GLN A 414 6.02 0.74 -32.13
C GLN A 414 5.84 2.17 -32.63
N LEU A 415 4.68 2.49 -33.21
CA LEU A 415 4.34 3.83 -33.67
C LEU A 415 4.25 4.85 -32.52
N ILE A 416 3.70 4.43 -31.37
CA ILE A 416 3.47 5.30 -30.19
C ILE A 416 4.70 5.35 -29.27
N GLY A 417 5.81 4.68 -29.61
CA GLY A 417 7.03 4.67 -28.78
C GLY A 417 6.94 3.81 -27.51
N ILE A 418 5.97 2.88 -27.44
CA ILE A 418 5.74 1.97 -26.30
C ILE A 418 6.12 0.52 -26.66
N GLY A 419 6.84 0.31 -27.78
CA GLY A 419 7.20 -1.02 -28.29
C GLY A 419 8.00 -1.89 -27.31
N ASN A 420 8.78 -1.28 -26.42
CA ASN A 420 9.68 -1.99 -25.49
C ASN A 420 9.00 -2.42 -24.18
N VAL A 421 7.74 -2.03 -23.94
CA VAL A 421 7.01 -2.39 -22.72
C VAL A 421 6.35 -3.75 -22.91
N LYS A 422 6.92 -4.79 -22.29
CA LYS A 422 6.40 -6.16 -22.31
C LYS A 422 5.79 -6.49 -20.95
N VAL A 423 4.48 -6.76 -20.92
CA VAL A 423 3.72 -7.09 -19.71
C VAL A 423 2.79 -8.26 -20.02
N GLN A 424 2.54 -9.12 -19.03
CA GLN A 424 1.55 -10.19 -19.16
C GLN A 424 0.15 -9.57 -19.32
N ARG A 425 -0.66 -10.10 -20.24
CA ARG A 425 -2.01 -9.54 -20.50
C ARG A 425 -2.91 -9.58 -19.27
N MET A 426 -2.80 -10.65 -18.49
CA MET A 426 -3.59 -10.84 -17.28
C MET A 426 -3.27 -9.81 -16.20
N ASP A 427 -2.00 -9.43 -16.03
CA ASP A 427 -1.58 -8.39 -15.09
C ASP A 427 -2.23 -7.03 -15.42
N ALA A 428 -2.28 -6.68 -16.71
CA ALA A 428 -2.96 -5.48 -17.17
C ALA A 428 -4.48 -5.56 -16.98
N VAL A 429 -5.09 -6.74 -17.16
CA VAL A 429 -6.51 -6.96 -16.89
C VAL A 429 -6.81 -6.79 -15.39
N VAL A 430 -5.97 -7.31 -14.49
CA VAL A 430 -6.14 -7.12 -13.04
C VAL A 430 -6.09 -5.64 -12.68
N ILE A 431 -5.08 -4.89 -13.16
CA ILE A 431 -4.98 -3.44 -12.93
C ILE A 431 -6.25 -2.73 -13.40
N LEU A 432 -6.72 -3.04 -14.60
CA LEU A 432 -7.91 -2.42 -15.18
C LEU A 432 -9.17 -2.76 -14.37
N VAL A 433 -9.36 -4.04 -14.03
CA VAL A 433 -10.53 -4.50 -13.27
C VAL A 433 -10.57 -3.82 -11.90
N VAL A 434 -9.46 -3.83 -11.17
CA VAL A 434 -9.40 -3.18 -9.85
C VAL A 434 -9.67 -1.68 -9.98
N CYS A 435 -9.08 -1.00 -10.96
CA CYS A 435 -9.32 0.42 -11.20
C CYS A 435 -10.80 0.73 -11.51
N VAL A 436 -11.41 -0.01 -12.45
CA VAL A 436 -12.82 0.19 -12.85
C VAL A 436 -13.78 -0.14 -11.72
N VAL A 437 -13.57 -1.26 -11.02
CA VAL A 437 -14.43 -1.67 -9.90
C VAL A 437 -14.34 -0.65 -8.76
N THR A 438 -13.15 -0.07 -8.52
CA THR A 438 -12.97 1.00 -7.53
C THR A 438 -13.83 2.21 -7.85
N ILE A 439 -13.89 2.62 -9.11
CA ILE A 439 -14.66 3.79 -9.57
C ILE A 439 -16.17 3.52 -9.54
N VAL A 440 -16.60 2.32 -9.94
CA VAL A 440 -18.03 2.02 -10.16
C VAL A 440 -18.75 1.50 -8.92
N THR A 441 -18.04 0.82 -8.02
CA THR A 441 -18.66 0.14 -6.87
C THR A 441 -18.11 0.71 -5.56
N ASN A 442 -17.10 0.05 -4.99
CA ASN A 442 -16.35 0.56 -3.86
C ASN A 442 -14.93 -0.05 -3.89
N LEU A 443 -14.03 0.58 -3.14
CA LEU A 443 -12.61 0.22 -3.08
C LEU A 443 -12.35 -1.22 -2.60
N ALA A 444 -13.20 -1.73 -1.71
CA ALA A 444 -13.05 -3.05 -1.13
C ALA A 444 -13.35 -4.20 -2.09
N TYR A 445 -14.47 -4.10 -2.80
CA TYR A 445 -14.84 -5.09 -3.81
C TYR A 445 -13.76 -5.14 -4.90
N ALA A 446 -13.14 -3.99 -5.21
CA ALA A 446 -12.04 -3.92 -6.14
C ALA A 446 -10.80 -4.71 -5.67
N VAL A 447 -10.33 -4.48 -4.44
CA VAL A 447 -9.16 -5.20 -3.90
C VAL A 447 -9.43 -6.71 -3.83
N LEU A 448 -10.59 -7.12 -3.31
CA LEU A 448 -10.95 -8.54 -3.19
C LEU A 448 -11.04 -9.21 -4.56
N ALA A 449 -11.70 -8.58 -5.53
CA ALA A 449 -11.77 -9.09 -6.90
C ALA A 449 -10.37 -9.21 -7.52
N GLY A 450 -9.51 -8.22 -7.32
CA GLY A 450 -8.13 -8.23 -7.78
C GLY A 450 -7.33 -9.42 -7.22
N ILE A 451 -7.37 -9.62 -5.90
CA ILE A 451 -6.68 -10.73 -5.22
C ILE A 451 -7.20 -12.07 -5.73
N VAL A 452 -8.52 -12.25 -5.85
CA VAL A 452 -9.12 -13.50 -6.33
C VAL A 452 -8.68 -13.79 -7.77
N ILE A 453 -8.75 -12.80 -8.67
CA ILE A 453 -8.34 -12.98 -10.07
C ILE A 453 -6.86 -13.33 -10.15
N SER A 454 -6.00 -12.65 -9.40
CA SER A 454 -4.57 -12.94 -9.38
C SER A 454 -4.24 -14.31 -8.78
N ALA A 455 -4.92 -14.73 -7.71
CA ALA A 455 -4.75 -16.05 -7.12
C ALA A 455 -5.17 -17.17 -8.10
N LEU A 456 -6.28 -16.97 -8.82
CA LEU A 456 -6.74 -17.90 -9.86
C LEU A 456 -5.76 -17.95 -11.04
N GLN A 457 -5.25 -16.80 -11.49
CA GLN A 457 -4.24 -16.73 -12.53
C GLN A 457 -2.96 -17.48 -12.12
N PHE A 458 -2.47 -17.24 -10.90
CA PHE A 458 -1.30 -17.93 -10.36
C PHE A 458 -1.54 -19.45 -10.31
N SER A 459 -2.66 -19.87 -9.74
CA SER A 459 -3.05 -21.29 -9.66
C SER A 459 -3.10 -21.95 -11.04
N TYR A 460 -3.67 -21.28 -12.05
CA TYR A 460 -3.72 -21.79 -13.42
C TYR A 460 -2.33 -21.89 -14.07
N LEU A 461 -1.49 -20.85 -13.96
CA LEU A 461 -0.15 -20.86 -14.54
C LEU A 461 0.75 -21.90 -13.89
N SER A 462 0.74 -21.99 -12.56
CA SER A 462 1.45 -23.02 -11.80
C SER A 462 0.93 -24.42 -12.14
N GLY A 463 -0.38 -24.58 -12.35
CA GLY A 463 -0.99 -25.83 -12.78
C GLY A 463 -0.49 -26.32 -14.16
N GLN A 464 -0.12 -25.40 -15.05
CA GLN A 464 0.44 -25.74 -16.37
C GLN A 464 1.94 -25.97 -16.38
N ALA A 465 2.64 -25.56 -15.31
CA ALA A 465 4.09 -25.68 -15.20
C ALA A 465 4.56 -27.13 -14.94
N VAL A 466 3.66 -28.05 -14.61
CA VAL A 466 4.03 -29.47 -14.46
C VAL A 466 4.54 -30.02 -15.78
N GLU A 467 5.74 -30.59 -15.83
CA GLU A 467 6.32 -31.27 -16.99
C GLU A 467 6.56 -32.75 -16.70
N VAL A 468 6.42 -33.56 -17.73
CA VAL A 468 6.72 -35.00 -17.68
C VAL A 468 7.70 -35.29 -18.80
N LYS A 469 8.93 -35.62 -18.44
CA LYS A 469 10.05 -35.86 -19.36
C LYS A 469 10.35 -37.35 -19.38
N GLN A 470 10.41 -37.94 -20.56
CA GLN A 470 10.87 -39.31 -20.71
C GLN A 470 12.40 -39.34 -20.61
N VAL A 471 12.92 -40.01 -19.57
CA VAL A 471 14.37 -40.11 -19.30
C VAL A 471 14.97 -41.31 -20.01
N SER A 472 14.25 -42.45 -20.00
CA SER A 472 14.67 -43.69 -20.62
C SER A 472 13.44 -44.48 -21.08
N LYS A 473 13.56 -45.20 -22.20
CA LYS A 473 12.57 -46.16 -22.67
C LYS A 473 13.27 -47.35 -23.29
N ASP A 474 13.12 -48.50 -22.65
CA ASP A 474 13.50 -49.80 -23.17
C ASP A 474 12.23 -50.60 -23.51
N THR A 475 12.40 -51.77 -24.11
CA THR A 475 11.32 -52.71 -24.46
C THR A 475 10.49 -53.18 -23.26
N LYS A 476 11.05 -53.13 -22.05
CA LYS A 476 10.37 -53.60 -20.81
C LYS A 476 10.05 -52.51 -19.80
N GLU A 477 10.73 -51.36 -19.85
CA GLU A 477 10.60 -50.30 -18.86
C GLU A 477 10.64 -48.91 -19.49
N ILE A 478 9.81 -48.00 -18.98
CA ILE A 478 9.89 -46.57 -19.27
C ILE A 478 10.04 -45.79 -17.97
N VAL A 479 10.91 -44.77 -17.99
CA VAL A 479 11.17 -43.92 -16.84
C VAL A 479 10.77 -42.48 -17.18
N TYR A 480 9.84 -41.94 -16.40
CA TYR A 480 9.37 -40.56 -16.48
C TYR A 480 9.93 -39.74 -15.31
N ALA A 481 10.62 -38.64 -15.61
CA ALA A 481 10.93 -37.60 -14.65
C ALA A 481 9.83 -36.55 -14.63
N ILE A 482 9.28 -36.31 -13.45
CA ILE A 482 8.23 -35.32 -13.22
C ILE A 482 8.88 -34.08 -12.62
N ASP A 483 8.54 -32.93 -13.18
CA ASP A 483 9.08 -31.62 -12.80
C ASP A 483 7.91 -30.66 -12.53
N GLY A 484 7.96 -29.94 -11.43
CA GLY A 484 6.97 -28.92 -11.07
C GLY A 484 5.89 -29.35 -10.06
N PRO A 485 4.89 -28.49 -9.84
CA PRO A 485 3.94 -28.64 -8.73
C PRO A 485 2.78 -29.59 -9.08
N LEU A 486 2.53 -30.59 -8.24
CA LEU A 486 1.37 -31.50 -8.30
C LEU A 486 0.32 -31.08 -7.26
N PHE A 487 -0.82 -30.57 -7.76
CA PHE A 487 -1.94 -30.12 -6.94
C PHE A 487 -3.24 -30.04 -7.76
N PHE A 488 -4.35 -29.57 -7.18
CA PHE A 488 -5.66 -29.53 -7.83
C PHE A 488 -5.66 -28.93 -9.25
N ALA A 489 -4.85 -27.89 -9.52
CA ALA A 489 -4.82 -27.24 -10.83
C ALA A 489 -3.96 -27.98 -11.87
N SER A 490 -2.99 -28.79 -11.44
CA SER A 490 -2.13 -29.57 -12.34
C SER A 490 -2.61 -31.00 -12.61
N ASN A 491 -3.65 -31.49 -11.91
CA ASN A 491 -4.15 -32.87 -12.04
C ASN A 491 -4.48 -33.25 -13.50
N MET A 492 -5.42 -32.55 -14.16
CA MET A 492 -5.79 -32.88 -15.55
C MET A 492 -4.63 -32.72 -16.56
N PRO A 493 -3.84 -31.63 -16.55
CA PRO A 493 -2.66 -31.52 -17.39
C PRO A 493 -1.66 -32.65 -17.18
N PHE A 494 -1.45 -33.09 -15.94
CA PHE A 494 -0.50 -34.14 -15.57
C PHE A 494 -0.94 -35.51 -16.10
N VAL A 495 -2.17 -35.94 -15.81
CA VAL A 495 -2.69 -37.25 -16.23
C VAL A 495 -2.64 -37.41 -17.75
N LYS A 496 -2.88 -36.34 -18.52
CA LYS A 496 -2.87 -36.38 -20.00
C LYS A 496 -1.49 -36.52 -20.64
N LYS A 497 -0.39 -36.45 -19.88
CA LYS A 497 0.99 -36.50 -20.42
C LYS A 497 1.54 -37.91 -20.62
N PHE A 498 0.81 -38.93 -20.19
CA PHE A 498 1.24 -40.32 -20.24
C PHE A 498 0.63 -41.07 -21.44
N ASP A 499 1.38 -41.99 -22.04
CA ASP A 499 0.91 -42.83 -23.15
C ASP A 499 0.50 -44.22 -22.62
N TYR A 500 -0.72 -44.26 -22.08
CA TYR A 500 -1.26 -45.48 -21.45
C TYR A 500 -1.32 -46.69 -22.38
N GLU A 501 -1.42 -46.51 -23.70
CA GLU A 501 -1.55 -47.61 -24.65
C GLU A 501 -0.18 -48.15 -25.06
N ASN A 502 0.76 -47.29 -25.45
CA ASN A 502 2.01 -47.72 -26.08
C ASN A 502 3.21 -47.89 -25.13
N ASP A 503 3.06 -47.55 -23.86
CA ASP A 503 4.14 -47.74 -22.88
C ASP A 503 4.36 -49.21 -22.50
N PRO A 504 5.59 -49.60 -22.10
CA PRO A 504 5.92 -50.98 -21.73
C PRO A 504 5.30 -51.42 -20.40
N GLU A 505 5.51 -52.68 -20.01
CA GLU A 505 4.90 -53.29 -18.82
C GLU A 505 5.30 -52.63 -17.50
N GLN A 506 6.51 -52.09 -17.41
CA GLN A 506 7.01 -51.38 -16.22
C GLN A 506 7.13 -49.89 -16.48
N VAL A 507 6.52 -49.09 -15.60
CA VAL A 507 6.54 -47.62 -15.66
C VAL A 507 7.08 -47.08 -14.34
N THR A 508 8.17 -46.33 -14.40
CA THR A 508 8.78 -45.70 -13.22
C THR A 508 8.56 -44.19 -13.27
N LEU A 509 7.98 -43.63 -12.20
CA LEU A 509 7.76 -42.19 -12.01
C LEU A 509 8.78 -41.64 -11.00
N LEU A 510 9.70 -40.79 -11.45
CA LEU A 510 10.70 -40.10 -10.62
C LEU A 510 10.18 -38.71 -10.21
N LEU A 511 10.12 -38.43 -8.91
CA LEU A 511 9.65 -37.14 -8.36
C LEU A 511 10.79 -36.25 -7.83
N ASP A 512 12.01 -36.41 -8.35
CA ASP A 512 13.21 -35.67 -7.90
C ASP A 512 13.02 -34.14 -7.86
N ALA A 513 12.29 -33.59 -8.84
CA ALA A 513 12.01 -32.16 -8.98
C ALA A 513 10.50 -31.83 -8.86
N ALA A 514 9.69 -32.79 -8.39
CA ALA A 514 8.26 -32.62 -8.25
C ALA A 514 7.87 -32.46 -6.78
N THR A 515 6.92 -31.56 -6.50
CA THR A 515 6.37 -31.39 -5.15
C THR A 515 4.87 -31.64 -5.18
N VAL A 516 4.39 -32.52 -4.31
CA VAL A 516 2.97 -32.81 -4.11
C VAL A 516 2.43 -31.90 -2.99
N PHE A 517 1.53 -30.98 -3.33
CA PHE A 517 1.06 -29.96 -2.39
C PHE A 517 -0.25 -30.29 -1.69
N ASP A 518 -1.12 -31.07 -2.34
CA ASP A 518 -2.44 -31.41 -1.80
C ASP A 518 -2.83 -32.86 -2.09
N PHE A 519 -3.97 -33.26 -1.54
CA PHE A 519 -4.56 -34.56 -1.80
C PHE A 519 -4.87 -34.77 -3.29
N SER A 520 -5.26 -33.72 -4.02
CA SER A 520 -5.55 -33.80 -5.45
C SER A 520 -4.31 -34.19 -6.27
N GLY A 521 -3.12 -33.76 -5.85
CA GLY A 521 -1.84 -34.16 -6.45
C GLY A 521 -1.52 -35.63 -6.21
N LEU A 522 -1.79 -36.14 -5.00
CA LEU A 522 -1.71 -37.58 -4.70
C LEU A 522 -2.73 -38.39 -5.51
N ASP A 523 -3.96 -37.90 -5.61
CA ASP A 523 -5.00 -38.53 -6.41
C ASP A 523 -4.66 -38.54 -7.90
N ALA A 524 -3.95 -37.52 -8.40
CA ALA A 524 -3.44 -37.50 -9.77
C ALA A 524 -2.44 -38.63 -10.01
N LEU A 525 -1.50 -38.86 -9.09
CA LEU A 525 -0.56 -40.00 -9.14
C LEU A 525 -1.31 -41.34 -9.06
N ASN A 526 -2.29 -41.45 -8.17
CA ASN A 526 -3.11 -42.64 -8.03
C ASN A 526 -3.93 -42.93 -9.30
N THR A 527 -4.45 -41.89 -9.95
CA THR A 527 -5.19 -41.98 -11.22
C THR A 527 -4.30 -42.45 -12.36
N VAL A 528 -3.07 -41.91 -12.48
CA VAL A 528 -2.09 -42.40 -13.45
C VAL A 528 -1.77 -43.87 -13.20
N SER A 529 -1.47 -44.24 -11.96
CA SER A 529 -1.18 -45.62 -11.59
C SER A 529 -2.35 -46.56 -11.86
N LYS A 530 -3.57 -46.13 -11.59
CA LYS A 530 -4.79 -46.89 -11.89
C LYS A 530 -5.00 -47.09 -13.38
N HIS A 531 -4.82 -46.05 -14.20
CA HIS A 531 -4.96 -46.17 -15.66
C HIS A 531 -3.94 -47.16 -16.27
N TYR A 532 -2.71 -47.18 -15.77
CA TYR A 532 -1.73 -48.19 -16.16
C TYR A 532 -2.11 -49.59 -15.61
N ALA A 533 -2.60 -49.69 -14.38
CA ALA A 533 -3.04 -50.96 -13.79
C ALA A 533 -4.23 -51.58 -14.54
N ASP A 534 -5.19 -50.77 -14.99
CA ASP A 534 -6.32 -51.21 -15.82
C ASP A 534 -5.86 -51.82 -17.16
N LYS A 535 -4.66 -51.44 -17.61
CA LYS A 535 -3.97 -51.99 -18.81
C LYS A 535 -3.00 -53.11 -18.50
N GLY A 536 -2.95 -53.59 -17.25
CA GLY A 536 -2.06 -54.66 -16.79
C GLY A 536 -0.59 -54.24 -16.65
N LYS A 537 -0.31 -52.94 -16.61
CA LYS A 537 1.05 -52.37 -16.46
C LYS A 537 1.32 -52.01 -15.00
N LYS A 538 2.56 -52.18 -14.54
CA LYS A 538 2.97 -51.90 -13.16
C LYS A 538 3.62 -50.52 -13.08
N VAL A 539 3.13 -49.67 -12.18
CA VAL A 539 3.69 -48.34 -11.92
C VAL A 539 4.41 -48.32 -10.58
N THR A 540 5.66 -47.85 -10.59
CA THR A 540 6.45 -47.60 -9.38
C THR A 540 6.78 -46.12 -9.28
N VAL A 541 6.51 -45.53 -8.12
CA VAL A 541 6.84 -44.14 -7.82
C VAL A 541 8.09 -44.11 -6.93
N LYS A 542 9.05 -43.23 -7.27
CA LYS A 542 10.33 -43.09 -6.56
C LYS A 542 10.65 -41.64 -6.25
N ASN A 543 11.53 -41.45 -5.28
CA ASN A 543 12.16 -40.17 -4.95
C ASN A 543 11.16 -39.07 -4.56
N MET A 544 10.17 -39.40 -3.72
CA MET A 544 9.35 -38.38 -3.10
C MET A 544 10.13 -37.64 -2.03
N HIS A 545 9.98 -36.32 -1.98
CA HIS A 545 10.48 -35.54 -0.84
C HIS A 545 9.78 -35.96 0.47
N SER A 546 10.44 -35.81 1.61
CA SER A 546 9.97 -36.31 2.92
C SER A 546 8.55 -35.82 3.29
N GLY A 547 8.23 -34.56 3.00
CA GLY A 547 6.89 -34.01 3.19
C GLY A 547 5.81 -34.67 2.31
N CYS A 548 6.16 -35.01 1.06
CA CYS A 548 5.27 -35.71 0.14
C CYS A 548 5.04 -37.17 0.58
N ALA A 549 6.12 -37.85 1.01
CA ALA A 549 6.03 -39.20 1.54
C ALA A 549 5.15 -39.26 2.80
N SER A 550 5.27 -38.29 3.71
CA SER A 550 4.39 -38.18 4.88
C SER A 550 2.92 -38.03 4.48
N MET A 551 2.64 -37.22 3.45
CA MET A 551 1.28 -37.06 2.92
C MET A 551 0.76 -38.37 2.31
N TYR A 552 1.59 -39.08 1.55
CA TYR A 552 1.27 -40.40 0.99
C TYR A 552 0.93 -41.41 2.10
N TYR A 553 1.76 -41.53 3.13
CA TYR A 553 1.52 -42.47 4.23
C TYR A 553 0.22 -42.18 5.00
N LYS A 554 -0.11 -40.90 5.21
CA LYS A 554 -1.37 -40.49 5.83
C LYS A 554 -2.59 -40.82 4.96
N ALA A 555 -2.42 -40.83 3.64
CA ALA A 555 -3.48 -41.06 2.65
C ALA A 555 -3.37 -42.44 1.97
N HIS A 556 -2.61 -43.39 2.52
CA HIS A 556 -2.28 -44.66 1.87
C HIS A 556 -3.54 -45.48 1.52
N GLU A 557 -4.53 -45.51 2.42
CA GLU A 557 -5.82 -46.19 2.17
C GLU A 557 -6.60 -45.59 0.99
N LEU A 558 -6.38 -44.31 0.70
CA LEU A 558 -7.03 -43.58 -0.38
C LEU A 558 -6.22 -43.63 -1.70
N THR A 559 -4.98 -44.12 -1.66
CA THR A 559 -4.04 -44.16 -2.81
C THR A 559 -3.58 -45.59 -3.12
N ALA A 560 -4.54 -46.52 -3.15
CA ALA A 560 -4.30 -47.97 -3.26
C ALA A 560 -3.51 -48.44 -4.49
N HIS A 561 -3.43 -47.64 -5.56
CA HIS A 561 -2.75 -48.02 -6.79
C HIS A 561 -1.30 -47.52 -6.87
N ILE A 562 -0.85 -46.70 -5.91
CA ILE A 562 0.53 -46.19 -5.89
C ILE A 562 1.43 -47.21 -5.20
N THR A 563 2.38 -47.79 -5.95
CA THR A 563 3.50 -48.53 -5.37
C THR A 563 4.66 -47.56 -5.19
N TYR A 564 4.95 -47.18 -3.95
CA TYR A 564 6.08 -46.29 -3.62
C TYR A 564 7.30 -47.12 -3.19
N GLU A 565 8.45 -46.91 -3.82
CA GLU A 565 9.74 -47.48 -3.39
C GLU A 565 10.53 -46.39 -2.64
N GLU A 566 10.70 -46.57 -1.33
CA GLU A 566 11.62 -45.75 -0.52
C GLU A 566 13.08 -46.04 -0.90
N MET A 567 13.90 -45.00 -1.01
CA MET A 567 15.35 -45.18 -1.03
C MET A 567 15.83 -45.61 0.36
N GLU A 568 16.71 -46.62 0.43
CA GLU A 568 17.22 -47.23 1.67
C GLU A 568 18.06 -46.29 2.58
N ASP A 569 18.31 -45.03 2.21
CA ASP A 569 19.24 -44.11 2.91
C ASP A 569 18.60 -42.82 3.49
N MET A 570 17.32 -42.84 3.88
CA MET A 570 16.75 -41.73 4.67
C MET A 570 16.21 -42.23 6.02
N HIS A 571 17.07 -42.23 7.04
CA HIS A 571 16.61 -42.27 8.43
C HIS A 571 15.74 -41.05 8.69
N ILE A 572 14.43 -41.26 8.78
CA ILE A 572 13.46 -40.25 9.19
C ILE A 572 13.58 -40.10 10.71
N GLU A 573 14.36 -39.12 11.17
CA GLU A 573 14.09 -38.55 12.50
C GLU A 573 12.74 -37.80 12.45
N PRO A 574 11.92 -37.89 13.51
CA PRO A 574 10.64 -37.21 13.56
C PRO A 574 10.88 -35.70 13.66
N VAL A 575 10.87 -34.98 12.53
CA VAL A 575 10.97 -33.52 12.52
C VAL A 575 9.64 -32.93 12.97
N GLY A 576 9.65 -32.27 14.13
CA GLY A 576 8.56 -31.44 14.61
C GLY A 576 8.32 -30.24 13.69
N GLU A 577 7.03 -29.87 13.61
CA GLU A 577 6.49 -28.60 13.12
C GLU A 577 6.90 -28.10 11.71
N CYS A 578 5.93 -28.21 10.79
CA CYS A 578 5.66 -27.33 9.64
C CYS A 578 6.86 -26.77 8.84
N TYR A 579 7.22 -27.48 7.76
CA TYR A 579 8.07 -26.94 6.71
C TYR A 579 7.26 -26.07 5.73
N ALA A 580 7.67 -24.82 5.54
CA ALA A 580 7.21 -23.95 4.46
C ALA A 580 7.88 -24.35 3.13
N PRO A 581 7.22 -24.23 1.97
CA PRO A 581 7.81 -24.61 0.69
C PRO A 581 8.97 -23.67 0.31
N PRO A 582 10.05 -24.18 -0.32
CA PRO A 582 11.15 -23.33 -0.80
C PRO A 582 10.63 -22.38 -1.88
N ALA A 583 11.08 -21.13 -1.80
CA ALA A 583 10.92 -20.16 -2.87
C ALA A 583 11.47 -20.76 -4.18
N LEU A 584 10.64 -20.77 -5.22
CA LEU A 584 11.02 -21.11 -6.58
C LEU A 584 12.27 -20.30 -6.97
N MET A 585 13.37 -21.03 -7.19
CA MET A 585 14.63 -20.54 -7.72
C MET A 585 14.38 -19.68 -8.97
N MET A 586 14.60 -18.38 -8.86
CA MET A 586 14.94 -17.57 -10.02
C MET A 586 16.34 -17.97 -10.48
N SER A 587 16.49 -18.15 -11.79
CA SER A 587 17.70 -18.54 -12.49
C SER A 587 18.98 -17.86 -11.96
N GLU A 588 19.87 -18.64 -11.35
CA GLU A 588 21.27 -18.27 -11.23
C GLU A 588 21.91 -18.35 -12.62
N HIS A 589 22.43 -17.21 -13.08
CA HIS A 589 23.33 -17.17 -14.21
C HIS A 589 24.63 -17.88 -13.84
N VAL A 590 24.98 -18.87 -14.65
CA VAL A 590 26.26 -19.58 -14.66
C VAL A 590 27.40 -18.57 -14.88
N GLU A 591 28.27 -18.39 -13.88
CA GLU A 591 29.63 -17.88 -14.10
C GLU A 591 30.65 -18.96 -13.80
N GLY A 592 31.32 -19.40 -14.85
CA GLY A 592 32.54 -20.18 -14.79
C GLY A 592 33.32 -20.02 -16.08
N GLY A 593 34.46 -19.32 -16.02
CA GLY A 593 35.55 -19.50 -16.98
C GLY A 593 36.10 -18.22 -17.62
N ASN A 594 37.29 -17.84 -17.16
CA ASN A 594 38.27 -16.94 -17.76
C ASN A 594 38.23 -16.82 -19.30
N GLY A 595 38.24 -15.58 -19.79
CA GLY A 595 38.55 -15.24 -21.18
C GLY A 595 38.72 -13.74 -21.34
N THR A 596 39.97 -13.32 -21.51
CA THR A 596 40.39 -11.96 -21.87
C THR A 596 39.67 -11.44 -23.13
N ASP A 597 39.04 -10.26 -23.06
CA ASP A 597 39.29 -9.14 -23.97
C ASP A 597 38.36 -7.96 -23.68
N GLY A 598 38.94 -6.75 -23.79
CA GLY A 598 38.31 -5.51 -23.36
C GLY A 598 37.22 -5.00 -24.29
N THR A 599 36.22 -4.36 -23.69
CA THR A 599 35.67 -3.06 -24.11
C THR A 599 34.69 -2.57 -23.04
N ASN A 600 35.04 -1.46 -22.39
CA ASN A 600 34.21 -0.80 -21.39
C ASN A 600 32.93 -0.24 -22.04
N ALA A 601 31.77 -0.71 -21.59
CA ALA A 601 30.50 -0.01 -21.75
C ALA A 601 29.91 0.24 -20.35
N THR A 602 30.16 1.43 -19.83
CA THR A 602 29.55 1.97 -18.60
C THR A 602 28.06 2.24 -18.86
N LEU A 603 27.19 1.46 -18.21
CA LEU A 603 25.76 1.77 -18.11
C LEU A 603 25.56 2.66 -16.87
N GLU A 604 25.47 3.97 -17.11
CA GLU A 604 24.95 4.93 -16.15
C GLU A 604 23.44 4.68 -15.97
N VAL A 605 23.04 4.34 -14.74
CA VAL A 605 21.64 4.30 -14.34
C VAL A 605 21.30 5.70 -13.80
N GLU A 606 20.70 6.53 -14.65
CA GLU A 606 20.05 7.78 -14.22
C GLU A 606 18.87 7.44 -13.30
N ALA A 607 19.04 7.67 -12.00
CA ALA A 607 17.96 7.75 -11.04
C ALA A 607 17.15 9.03 -11.31
N THR A 608 16.10 8.92 -12.11
CA THR A 608 15.07 9.97 -12.21
C THR A 608 14.06 9.77 -11.08
N ALA A 609 14.23 10.55 -10.01
CA ALA A 609 13.21 10.77 -9.01
C ALA A 609 12.15 11.74 -9.58
N VAL A 610 10.90 11.32 -9.58
CA VAL A 610 9.69 12.16 -9.67
C VAL A 610 8.70 11.64 -8.66
#